data_AF-A0A8T0YLE2-F1
#
_entry.id   AF-A0A8T0YLE2-F1
#
_cell.length_a   1.000
_cell.length_b   1.000
_cell.length_c   1.000
_cell.angle_alpha   90.00
_cell.angle_beta   90.00
_cell.angle_gamma   90.00
#
_symmetry.space_group_name_H-M   'P 1'
#
loop_
_entity.id
_entity.type
_entity.pdbx_description
1 polymer ?
#
loop_
_entity_poly.entity_id
_entity_poly.type
_entity_poly.pdbx_seq_one_letter_code
_entity_poly.pdbx_strand_id
1 'polypeptide(L)'
;MNVILRQVADPRAEPVYEDGRLNAILVEILDQFHSRVGASTTPESVSSTGLVLFPIEAFEFLLALFEKDGEAEAFPIAILAGDARFSFRDAISSAFITTTTVETPTGSTEQVGLELPQLSPHPDCFCLPVDFEIFALFFKHLNHSNTGISSSSQLVSAPASDTFDVFFATVEPKKSRSEATAKSKALHTSFKHQFVRFTPGDCDLLWGMMSFDDGARCFSMDTLLALLAQTGWDFDLFSVIHWELLGRLKRQEHRESEHYQSVLIEAGVKSWRTFYHMEQQSETDVITRVLRLQLARWFYELEAYENVLEILMPWRDEAYQASNADDVDIFYLLGLASLRSDEYWTALSYFRICGRLAPTKTKFQRQVARTLLALQTLKSSSNSSNESGISLT
;
A
#
# COMPACT_ATOMS: atom_id res chain seq x y z
N MET A 1 7.39 -14.19 -11.09
CA MET A 1 8.12 -14.14 -9.80
C MET A 1 8.21 -15.56 -9.28
N ASN A 2 9.40 -16.12 -9.05
CA ASN A 2 9.55 -17.48 -8.55
C ASN A 2 9.31 -17.51 -7.04
N VAL A 3 8.20 -18.13 -6.61
CA VAL A 3 7.90 -18.33 -5.19
C VAL A 3 8.54 -19.63 -4.73
N ILE A 4 9.37 -19.56 -3.68
CA ILE A 4 9.99 -20.73 -3.07
C ILE A 4 8.97 -21.40 -2.15
N LEU A 5 8.56 -22.62 -2.47
CA LEU A 5 7.62 -23.38 -1.64
C LEU A 5 8.34 -23.97 -0.43
N ARG A 6 7.71 -23.88 0.75
CA ARG A 6 8.13 -24.60 1.95
C ARG A 6 7.09 -25.64 2.28
N GLN A 7 7.53 -26.84 2.65
CA GLN A 7 6.64 -27.86 3.15
C GLN A 7 6.16 -27.44 4.55
N VAL A 8 4.85 -27.36 4.73
CA VAL A 8 4.21 -27.11 6.02
C VAL A 8 3.65 -28.42 6.53
N ALA A 9 3.70 -28.65 7.85
CA ALA A 9 3.05 -29.80 8.48
C ALA A 9 1.54 -29.78 8.21
N ASP A 10 0.87 -30.93 8.32
CA ASP A 10 -0.58 -31.00 8.11
C ASP A 10 -1.28 -30.06 9.12
N PRO A 11 -2.03 -29.04 8.68
CA PRO A 11 -2.73 -28.11 9.57
C PRO A 11 -3.75 -28.78 10.48
N ARG A 12 -4.14 -30.04 10.19
CA ARG A 12 -4.96 -30.87 11.09
C ARG A 12 -4.20 -31.40 12.31
N ALA A 13 -2.88 -31.53 12.18
CA ALA A 13 -2.00 -32.08 13.22
C ALA A 13 -1.27 -30.98 13.99
N GLU A 14 -0.88 -29.90 13.32
CA GLU A 14 -0.13 -28.79 13.92
C GLU A 14 -0.71 -27.45 13.46
N PRO A 15 -0.94 -26.48 14.37
CA PRO A 15 -1.41 -25.16 13.98
C PRO A 15 -0.38 -24.45 13.10
N VAL A 16 -0.84 -23.86 12.00
CA VAL A 16 -0.03 -23.07 11.07
C VAL A 16 0.01 -21.61 11.48
N TYR A 17 -1.09 -21.09 12.03
CA TYR A 17 -1.22 -19.70 12.48
C TYR A 17 -1.33 -19.61 14.00
N GLU A 18 -1.03 -18.45 14.59
CA GLU A 18 -1.24 -18.23 16.02
C GLU A 18 -2.74 -18.18 16.38
N ASP A 19 -3.57 -17.65 15.48
CA ASP A 19 -5.02 -17.57 15.68
C ASP A 19 -5.70 -18.91 15.40
N GLY A 20 -6.30 -19.51 16.44
CA GLY A 20 -7.03 -20.77 16.33
C GLY A 20 -8.21 -20.74 15.36
N ARG A 21 -8.84 -19.58 15.13
CA ARG A 21 -9.96 -19.40 14.18
C ARG A 21 -9.48 -19.53 12.75
N LEU A 22 -8.32 -18.93 12.42
CA LEU A 22 -7.74 -19.02 11.08
C LEU A 22 -7.35 -20.46 10.74
N ASN A 23 -6.77 -21.19 11.71
CA ASN A 23 -6.47 -22.61 11.55
C ASN A 23 -7.74 -23.45 11.31
N ALA A 24 -8.82 -23.20 12.07
CA ALA A 24 -10.07 -23.93 11.90
C ALA A 24 -10.69 -23.70 10.50
N ILE A 25 -10.64 -22.47 9.99
CA ILE A 25 -11.13 -22.12 8.66
C ILE A 25 -10.24 -22.75 7.57
N LEU A 26 -8.91 -22.70 7.75
CA LEU A 26 -7.97 -23.36 6.84
C LEU A 26 -8.27 -24.86 6.74
N VAL A 27 -8.48 -25.54 7.87
CA VAL A 27 -8.84 -26.97 7.89
C VAL A 27 -10.18 -27.20 7.19
N GLU A 28 -11.21 -26.37 7.42
CA GLU A 28 -12.51 -26.50 6.75
C GLU A 28 -12.39 -26.35 5.22
N ILE A 29 -11.57 -25.41 4.73
CA ILE A 29 -11.29 -25.21 3.30
C ILE A 29 -10.58 -26.43 2.71
N LEU A 30 -9.55 -26.93 3.41
CA LEU A 30 -8.81 -28.11 2.98
C LEU A 30 -9.71 -29.34 2.95
N ASP A 31 -10.55 -29.56 3.97
CA ASP A 31 -11.48 -30.69 3.97
C ASP A 31 -12.46 -30.63 2.80
N GLN A 32 -12.97 -29.43 2.47
CA GLN A 32 -13.79 -29.25 1.27
C GLN A 32 -13.02 -29.51 -0.03
N PHE A 33 -11.76 -29.08 -0.12
CA PHE A 33 -10.89 -29.36 -1.27
C PHE A 33 -10.69 -30.87 -1.46
N HIS A 34 -10.34 -31.59 -0.39
CA HIS A 34 -10.11 -33.04 -0.43
C HIS A 34 -11.41 -33.84 -0.66
N SER A 35 -12.56 -33.35 -0.20
CA SER A 35 -13.85 -34.06 -0.35
C SER A 35 -14.29 -34.27 -1.81
N ARG A 36 -13.84 -33.42 -2.75
CA ARG A 36 -14.08 -33.62 -4.20
C ARG A 36 -13.23 -34.74 -4.80
N VAL A 37 -12.07 -35.03 -4.21
CA VAL A 37 -11.12 -36.03 -4.70
C VAL A 37 -11.60 -37.46 -4.35
N GLY A 38 -12.39 -37.60 -3.28
CA GLY A 38 -12.89 -38.88 -2.76
C GLY A 38 -14.06 -39.54 -3.51
N ALA A 39 -14.54 -38.99 -4.64
CA ALA A 39 -15.61 -39.61 -5.43
C ALA A 39 -15.12 -40.67 -6.43
N SER A 40 -13.81 -40.91 -6.52
CA SER A 40 -13.19 -41.92 -7.39
C SER A 40 -12.78 -43.15 -6.57
N THR A 41 -13.30 -44.32 -6.92
CA THR A 41 -13.09 -45.61 -6.23
C THR A 41 -11.72 -46.27 -6.48
N THR A 42 -10.71 -45.53 -6.96
CA THR A 42 -9.35 -46.06 -7.16
C THR A 42 -8.33 -45.21 -6.41
N PRO A 43 -7.41 -45.83 -5.62
CA PRO A 43 -6.34 -45.13 -4.93
C PRO A 43 -5.21 -44.84 -5.94
N GLU A 44 -5.45 -43.94 -6.87
CA GLU A 44 -4.38 -43.35 -7.68
C GLU A 44 -3.87 -42.08 -7.00
N SER A 45 -2.55 -41.94 -6.98
CA SER A 45 -1.85 -40.77 -6.44
C SER A 45 -2.47 -39.49 -6.98
N VAL A 46 -3.00 -38.68 -6.09
CA VAL A 46 -3.76 -37.47 -6.39
C VAL A 46 -2.87 -36.46 -7.12
N SER A 47 -3.02 -36.40 -8.44
CA SER A 47 -2.57 -35.29 -9.29
C SER A 47 -3.71 -34.26 -9.37
N SER A 48 -4.00 -33.54 -8.28
CA SER A 48 -4.87 -32.36 -8.34
C SER A 48 -4.03 -31.12 -8.08
N THR A 49 -3.57 -30.49 -9.16
CA THR A 49 -2.85 -29.20 -9.18
C THR A 49 -3.81 -28.04 -8.92
N GLY A 50 -4.43 -28.01 -7.73
CA GLY A 50 -5.24 -26.87 -7.28
C GLY A 50 -4.41 -25.96 -6.39
N LEU A 51 -4.52 -24.65 -6.58
CA LEU A 51 -3.90 -23.64 -5.72
C LEU A 51 -4.99 -23.02 -4.84
N VAL A 52 -4.80 -23.09 -3.52
CA VAL A 52 -5.64 -22.37 -2.56
C VAL A 52 -4.90 -21.10 -2.15
N LEU A 53 -5.48 -19.94 -2.43
CA LEU A 53 -4.98 -18.65 -1.97
C LEU A 53 -5.76 -18.26 -0.71
N PHE A 54 -5.14 -18.41 0.46
CA PHE A 54 -5.76 -18.13 1.75
C PHE A 54 -5.38 -16.71 2.21
N PRO A 55 -6.34 -15.76 2.31
CA PRO A 55 -6.06 -14.33 2.51
C PRO A 55 -5.87 -13.99 4.01
N ILE A 56 -4.76 -14.46 4.58
CA ILE A 56 -4.49 -14.44 6.03
C ILE A 56 -4.50 -13.02 6.59
N GLU A 57 -3.73 -12.13 6.00
CA GLU A 57 -3.54 -10.75 6.47
C GLU A 57 -4.86 -9.96 6.43
N ALA A 58 -5.70 -10.25 5.42
CA ALA A 58 -7.03 -9.66 5.33
C ALA A 58 -7.95 -10.16 6.45
N PHE A 59 -7.89 -11.45 6.78
CA PHE A 59 -8.66 -12.01 7.88
C PHE A 59 -8.18 -11.53 9.24
N GLU A 60 -6.87 -11.46 9.48
CA GLU A 60 -6.31 -10.88 10.71
C GLU A 60 -6.75 -9.42 10.89
N PHE A 61 -6.72 -8.63 9.82
CA PHE A 61 -7.21 -7.26 9.84
C PHE A 61 -8.70 -7.19 10.22
N LEU A 62 -9.56 -8.01 9.60
CA LEU A 62 -10.99 -8.06 9.92
C LEU A 62 -11.23 -8.48 11.37
N LEU A 63 -10.50 -9.48 11.86
CA LEU A 63 -10.60 -9.93 13.25
C LEU A 63 -10.20 -8.82 14.22
N ALA A 64 -9.11 -8.09 13.94
CA ALA A 64 -8.70 -6.94 14.74
C ALA A 64 -9.75 -5.81 14.75
N LEU A 65 -10.47 -5.59 13.65
CA LEU A 65 -11.60 -4.65 13.61
C LEU A 65 -12.77 -5.10 14.50
N PHE A 66 -13.01 -6.41 14.62
CA PHE A 66 -14.07 -6.94 15.48
C PHE A 66 -13.71 -6.93 16.97
N GLU A 67 -12.42 -6.98 17.31
CA GLU A 67 -11.92 -7.15 18.69
C GLU A 67 -11.63 -5.85 19.45
N LYS A 68 -11.74 -4.67 18.81
CA LYS A 68 -11.59 -3.40 19.52
C LYS A 68 -12.71 -3.19 20.55
N ASP A 69 -12.39 -3.48 21.81
CA ASP A 69 -13.21 -3.25 23.00
C ASP A 69 -13.47 -1.76 23.26
N GLY A 70 -14.75 -1.41 23.43
CA GLY A 70 -15.18 -0.12 23.99
C GLY A 70 -16.36 0.48 23.24
N GLU A 71 -17.58 0.12 23.66
CA GLU A 71 -18.87 0.56 23.09
C GLU A 71 -19.28 -0.13 21.79
N ALA A 72 -20.07 -1.19 21.96
CA ALA A 72 -20.72 -1.99 20.92
C ALA A 72 -21.75 -1.17 20.12
N GLU A 73 -21.29 -0.30 19.25
CA GLU A 73 -22.08 0.11 18.09
C GLU A 73 -21.88 -0.93 16.99
N ALA A 74 -22.98 -1.50 16.49
CA ALA A 74 -22.95 -2.45 15.39
C ALA A 74 -22.28 -1.79 14.18
N PHE A 75 -21.12 -2.30 13.77
CA PHE A 75 -20.40 -1.77 12.64
C PHE A 75 -20.62 -2.69 11.42
N PRO A 76 -21.40 -2.27 10.42
CA PRO A 76 -21.50 -3.02 9.17
C PRO A 76 -20.15 -2.98 8.45
N ILE A 77 -19.43 -4.10 8.41
CA ILE A 77 -18.26 -4.24 7.53
C ILE A 77 -18.70 -4.72 6.16
N ALA A 78 -18.88 -3.78 5.23
CA ALA A 78 -19.00 -4.10 3.82
C ALA A 78 -17.61 -4.25 3.19
N ILE A 79 -17.30 -5.46 2.69
CA ILE A 79 -16.05 -5.72 1.98
C ILE A 79 -16.33 -5.68 0.49
N LEU A 80 -16.08 -4.55 -0.16
CA LEU A 80 -16.06 -4.50 -1.62
C LEU A 80 -14.76 -5.14 -2.11
N ALA A 81 -14.84 -6.38 -2.53
CA ALA A 81 -13.81 -7.01 -3.36
C ALA A 81 -14.42 -7.23 -4.72
N GLY A 82 -13.78 -6.68 -5.76
CA GLY A 82 -14.20 -6.77 -7.15
C GLY A 82 -13.07 -7.33 -7.97
N ASP A 83 -13.24 -8.55 -8.47
CA ASP A 83 -12.34 -9.14 -9.45
C ASP A 83 -13.01 -10.31 -10.20
N ALA A 84 -12.36 -10.81 -11.26
CA ALA A 84 -12.69 -12.05 -11.92
C ALA A 84 -12.85 -13.18 -10.88
N ARG A 85 -14.02 -13.81 -10.87
CA ARG A 85 -14.28 -14.96 -10.00
C ARG A 85 -13.24 -16.05 -10.23
N PHE A 86 -12.51 -16.36 -9.16
CA PHE A 86 -11.70 -17.55 -9.08
C PHE A 86 -12.17 -18.39 -7.90
N SER A 87 -12.47 -19.66 -8.15
CA SER A 87 -12.71 -20.62 -7.08
C SER A 87 -11.43 -21.43 -6.86
N PHE A 88 -11.05 -21.65 -5.62
CA PHE A 88 -9.98 -22.56 -5.18
C PHE A 88 -10.23 -23.99 -5.65
N ARG A 89 -11.45 -24.26 -6.12
CA ARG A 89 -11.91 -25.52 -6.68
C ARG A 89 -11.65 -25.66 -8.17
N ASP A 90 -11.30 -24.57 -8.86
CA ASP A 90 -10.97 -24.55 -10.28
C ASP A 90 -9.45 -24.67 -10.47
N ALA A 91 -9.03 -25.45 -11.47
CA ALA A 91 -7.61 -25.57 -11.79
C ALA A 91 -7.12 -24.27 -12.46
N ILE A 92 -6.00 -23.71 -11.98
CA ILE A 92 -5.31 -22.63 -12.68
C ILE A 92 -4.54 -23.25 -13.84
N SER A 93 -5.14 -23.25 -15.04
CA SER A 93 -4.56 -23.86 -16.24
C SER A 93 -3.17 -23.33 -16.63
N SER A 94 -2.75 -22.19 -16.08
CA SER A 94 -1.50 -21.50 -16.38
C SER A 94 -0.50 -21.42 -15.21
N ALA A 95 -0.81 -21.98 -14.04
CA ALA A 95 0.16 -22.13 -12.95
C ALA A 95 1.03 -23.36 -13.21
N PHE A 96 2.36 -23.20 -13.17
CA PHE A 96 3.29 -24.32 -13.38
C PHE A 96 4.24 -24.45 -12.20
N ILE A 97 4.45 -25.69 -11.76
CA ILE A 97 5.39 -26.04 -10.70
C ILE A 97 6.71 -26.44 -11.37
N THR A 98 7.77 -25.70 -11.09
CA THR A 98 9.13 -26.02 -11.53
C THR A 98 9.90 -26.69 -10.39
N THR A 99 10.62 -27.76 -10.70
CA THR A 99 11.56 -28.38 -9.74
C THR A 99 12.99 -28.17 -10.26
N THR A 100 13.81 -27.49 -9.46
CA THR A 100 15.22 -27.27 -9.74
C THR A 100 16.07 -27.90 -8.67
N THR A 101 16.97 -28.81 -9.05
CA THR A 101 17.99 -29.37 -8.15
C THR A 101 19.14 -28.39 -8.02
N VAL A 102 19.39 -27.91 -6.80
CA VAL A 102 20.56 -27.07 -6.50
C VAL A 102 21.57 -27.94 -5.74
N GLU A 103 22.74 -28.14 -6.32
CA GLU A 103 23.86 -28.78 -5.64
C GLU A 103 24.42 -27.80 -4.59
N THR A 104 24.21 -28.11 -3.31
CA THR A 104 24.85 -27.38 -2.20
C THR A 104 26.04 -28.17 -1.66
N PRO A 105 27.01 -27.53 -0.98
CA PRO A 105 28.18 -28.22 -0.40
C PRO A 105 27.84 -29.34 0.59
N THR A 106 26.60 -29.38 1.08
CA THR A 106 26.06 -30.35 2.04
C THR A 106 25.17 -31.42 1.39
N GLY A 107 25.00 -31.40 0.06
CA GLY A 107 24.15 -32.31 -0.71
C GLY A 107 23.25 -31.59 -1.74
N SER A 108 22.59 -32.36 -2.60
CA SER A 108 21.58 -31.83 -3.52
C SER A 108 20.30 -31.49 -2.75
N THR A 109 19.84 -30.24 -2.82
CA THR A 109 18.50 -29.86 -2.36
C THR A 109 17.60 -29.65 -3.56
N GLU A 110 16.49 -30.38 -3.63
CA GLU A 110 15.41 -30.11 -4.58
C GLU A 110 14.69 -28.84 -4.13
N GLN A 111 14.67 -27.83 -5.00
CA GLN A 111 13.89 -26.61 -4.82
C GLN A 111 12.64 -26.71 -5.69
N VAL A 112 11.47 -26.54 -5.07
CA VAL A 112 10.20 -26.47 -5.78
C VAL A 112 9.80 -25.00 -5.90
N GLY A 113 9.76 -24.50 -7.13
CA GLY A 113 9.28 -23.17 -7.48
C GLY A 113 7.85 -23.21 -8.01
N LEU A 114 7.03 -22.24 -7.62
CA LEU A 114 5.73 -22.01 -8.23
C LEU A 114 5.79 -20.74 -9.07
N GLU A 115 5.45 -20.88 -10.36
CA GLU A 115 5.19 -19.75 -11.23
C GLU A 115 3.67 -19.55 -11.33
N LEU A 116 3.21 -18.44 -10.75
CA LEU A 116 1.81 -18.01 -10.84
C LEU A 116 1.60 -17.26 -12.15
N PRO A 117 0.47 -17.46 -12.86
CA PRO A 117 0.16 -16.63 -13.99
C PRO A 117 0.01 -15.17 -13.55
N GLN A 118 0.27 -14.26 -14.48
CA GLN A 118 -0.18 -12.88 -14.34
C GLN A 118 -1.71 -12.92 -14.35
N LEU A 119 -2.31 -12.81 -13.17
CA LEU A 119 -3.76 -13.00 -12.96
C LEU A 119 -4.60 -11.85 -13.51
N SER A 120 -3.94 -10.79 -13.99
CA SER A 120 -4.57 -9.70 -14.70
C SER A 120 -4.38 -9.83 -16.22
N PRO A 121 -5.44 -9.66 -17.02
CA PRO A 121 -5.32 -9.54 -18.48
C PRO A 121 -4.77 -8.17 -18.92
N HIS A 122 -4.63 -7.22 -17.98
CA HIS A 122 -4.06 -5.89 -18.20
C HIS A 122 -2.96 -5.62 -17.15
N PRO A 123 -1.80 -5.07 -17.53
CA PRO A 123 -0.77 -4.64 -16.58
C PRO A 123 -1.25 -3.56 -15.58
N ASP A 124 -2.42 -2.96 -15.81
CA ASP A 124 -2.96 -1.81 -15.05
C ASP A 124 -3.96 -2.19 -13.96
N CYS A 125 -4.31 -3.48 -13.81
CA CYS A 125 -5.22 -3.94 -12.76
C CYS A 125 -4.54 -5.06 -11.98
N PHE A 126 -3.92 -4.77 -10.83
CA PHE A 126 -3.51 -5.81 -9.89
C PHE A 126 -4.76 -6.40 -9.21
N CYS A 127 -5.35 -7.32 -9.96
CA CYS A 127 -6.50 -8.12 -9.62
C CYS A 127 -5.98 -9.37 -8.89
N LEU A 128 -5.99 -9.35 -7.56
CA LEU A 128 -5.78 -10.58 -6.79
C LEU A 128 -7.07 -11.40 -6.89
N PRO A 129 -7.02 -12.64 -7.42
CA PRO A 129 -8.18 -13.51 -7.47
C PRO A 129 -8.70 -13.73 -6.04
N VAL A 130 -9.83 -13.10 -5.74
CA VAL A 130 -10.49 -13.24 -4.44
C VAL A 130 -11.44 -14.41 -4.51
N ASP A 131 -11.16 -15.41 -3.67
CA ASP A 131 -12.08 -16.52 -3.50
C ASP A 131 -13.22 -16.16 -2.54
N PHE A 132 -14.35 -15.76 -3.11
CA PHE A 132 -15.53 -15.42 -2.32
C PHE A 132 -16.12 -16.60 -1.53
N GLU A 133 -15.83 -17.86 -1.91
CA GLU A 133 -16.23 -19.02 -1.11
C GLU A 133 -15.42 -19.08 0.19
N ILE A 134 -14.11 -18.82 0.14
CA ILE A 134 -13.25 -18.73 1.32
C ILE A 134 -13.74 -17.63 2.27
N PHE A 135 -14.10 -16.45 1.75
CA PHE A 135 -14.72 -15.38 2.54
C PHE A 135 -16.07 -15.81 3.13
N ALA A 136 -16.93 -16.47 2.36
CA ALA A 136 -18.21 -16.96 2.85
C ALA A 136 -18.04 -17.97 4.00
N LEU A 137 -17.04 -18.86 3.91
CA LEU A 137 -16.70 -19.80 4.99
C LEU A 137 -16.17 -19.07 6.22
N PHE A 138 -15.30 -18.07 6.07
CA PHE A 138 -14.83 -17.24 7.17
C PHE A 138 -15.99 -16.59 7.93
N PHE A 139 -16.89 -15.88 7.22
CA PHE A 139 -18.04 -15.25 7.87
C PHE A 139 -19.01 -16.27 8.46
N LYS A 140 -19.20 -17.44 7.84
CA LYS A 140 -20.00 -18.53 8.42
C LYS A 140 -19.36 -19.04 9.71
N HIS A 141 -18.03 -19.19 9.75
CA HIS A 141 -17.31 -19.65 10.93
C HIS A 141 -17.49 -18.68 12.11
N LEU A 142 -17.47 -17.36 11.86
CA LEU A 142 -17.71 -16.35 12.90
C LEU A 142 -19.06 -16.56 13.63
N ASN A 143 -20.12 -16.98 12.95
CA ASN A 143 -21.41 -17.28 13.59
C ASN A 143 -21.36 -18.43 14.59
N HIS A 144 -20.56 -19.46 14.29
CA HIS A 144 -20.40 -20.67 15.11
C HIS A 144 -19.40 -20.46 16.25
N SER A 145 -18.51 -19.49 16.12
CA SER A 145 -17.58 -19.13 17.18
C SER A 145 -18.30 -18.44 18.36
N ASN A 146 -17.83 -18.68 19.58
CA ASN A 146 -18.39 -18.10 20.82
C ASN A 146 -18.05 -16.61 21.01
N THR A 147 -17.75 -15.90 19.92
CA THR A 147 -17.24 -14.51 19.86
C THR A 147 -18.29 -13.43 20.16
N GLY A 148 -19.50 -13.81 20.55
CA GLY A 148 -20.54 -12.83 20.90
C GLY A 148 -21.05 -12.00 19.71
N ILE A 149 -20.67 -12.33 18.48
CA ILE A 149 -21.10 -11.68 17.24
C ILE A 149 -21.96 -12.62 16.38
N SER A 150 -22.76 -12.02 15.49
CA SER A 150 -23.51 -12.66 14.42
C SER A 150 -23.11 -12.00 13.11
N SER A 151 -22.75 -12.81 12.13
CA SER A 151 -22.37 -12.38 10.80
C SER A 151 -23.40 -12.82 9.77
N SER A 152 -23.54 -12.05 8.70
CA SER A 152 -24.23 -12.49 7.49
C SER A 152 -23.37 -12.10 6.30
N SER A 153 -23.39 -12.91 5.24
CA SER A 153 -22.69 -12.59 4.01
C SER A 153 -23.57 -12.92 2.81
N GLN A 154 -23.34 -12.18 1.73
CA GLN A 154 -24.01 -12.37 0.46
C GLN A 154 -23.05 -12.02 -0.66
N LEU A 155 -22.96 -12.91 -1.64
CA LEU A 155 -22.33 -12.61 -2.91
C LEU A 155 -23.39 -12.05 -3.86
N VAL A 156 -23.10 -10.91 -4.47
CA VAL A 156 -23.96 -10.27 -5.47
C VAL A 156 -23.19 -10.27 -6.79
N SER A 157 -23.68 -11.02 -7.77
CA SER A 157 -23.31 -10.77 -9.16
C SER A 157 -24.01 -9.52 -9.62
N ALA A 158 -23.26 -8.46 -9.86
CA ALA A 158 -23.79 -7.24 -10.45
C ALA A 158 -23.97 -7.45 -11.96
N PRO A 159 -25.21 -7.44 -12.51
CA PRO A 159 -25.46 -7.72 -13.92
C PRO A 159 -24.94 -6.62 -14.86
N ALA A 160 -24.56 -5.45 -14.33
CA ALA A 160 -24.02 -4.33 -15.09
C ALA A 160 -22.49 -4.37 -15.21
N SER A 161 -21.82 -5.27 -14.49
CA SER A 161 -20.37 -5.47 -14.54
C SER A 161 -20.08 -6.90 -14.98
N ASP A 162 -19.99 -7.11 -16.29
CA ASP A 162 -19.44 -8.35 -16.88
C ASP A 162 -18.00 -8.65 -16.38
N THR A 163 -17.39 -7.74 -15.62
CA THR A 163 -16.02 -7.79 -15.11
C THR A 163 -15.89 -7.94 -13.59
N PHE A 164 -16.93 -7.72 -12.77
CA PHE A 164 -16.78 -7.66 -11.31
C PHE A 164 -17.93 -8.35 -10.58
N ASP A 165 -17.57 -9.18 -9.60
CA ASP A 165 -18.48 -9.70 -8.59
C ASP A 165 -18.23 -9.01 -7.26
N VAL A 166 -19.29 -8.79 -6.49
CA VAL A 166 -19.24 -7.98 -5.28
C VAL A 166 -19.64 -8.82 -4.08
N PHE A 167 -18.74 -8.95 -3.10
CA PHE A 167 -19.04 -9.61 -1.84
C PHE A 167 -19.57 -8.60 -0.82
N PHE A 168 -20.54 -9.01 -0.01
CA PHE A 168 -21.09 -8.18 1.06
C PHE A 168 -21.11 -9.00 2.34
N ALA A 169 -20.70 -8.40 3.45
CA ALA A 169 -20.87 -8.97 4.77
C ALA A 169 -21.43 -7.94 5.76
N THR A 170 -22.00 -8.43 6.85
CA THR A 170 -22.41 -7.64 8.00
C THR A 170 -22.01 -8.39 9.24
N VAL A 171 -21.53 -7.70 10.26
CA VAL A 171 -21.24 -8.29 11.58
C VAL A 171 -21.93 -7.45 12.65
N GLU A 172 -22.70 -8.11 13.50
CA GLU A 172 -23.53 -7.49 14.55
C GLU A 172 -23.25 -8.15 15.91
N PRO A 173 -23.22 -7.40 17.02
CA PRO A 173 -23.16 -7.99 18.35
C PRO A 173 -24.44 -8.77 18.67
N LYS A 174 -24.32 -10.00 19.19
CA LYS A 174 -25.46 -10.86 19.61
C LYS A 174 -26.31 -10.24 20.73
N LYS A 175 -25.80 -9.21 21.43
CA LYS A 175 -26.45 -8.56 22.60
C LYS A 175 -27.06 -7.18 22.33
N SER A 176 -27.26 -6.76 21.07
CA SER A 176 -27.78 -5.40 20.81
C SER A 176 -29.23 -5.20 21.30
N ARG A 177 -29.46 -4.11 22.06
CA ARG A 177 -30.78 -3.73 22.62
C ARG A 177 -31.80 -3.46 21.50
N SER A 178 -33.02 -3.97 21.68
CA SER A 178 -34.17 -4.00 20.75
C SER A 178 -34.47 -2.75 19.89
N GLU A 179 -34.11 -1.54 20.32
CA GLU A 179 -34.40 -0.30 19.57
C GLU A 179 -33.25 0.15 18.66
N ALA A 180 -31.99 -0.12 19.05
CA ALA A 180 -30.82 0.09 18.20
C ALA A 180 -30.83 -0.85 16.99
N THR A 181 -31.41 -2.04 17.17
CA THR A 181 -31.57 -3.08 16.15
C THR A 181 -32.46 -2.63 14.99
N ALA A 182 -33.50 -1.83 15.22
CA ALA A 182 -34.41 -1.40 14.15
C ALA A 182 -33.78 -0.36 13.21
N LYS A 183 -33.08 0.65 13.78
CA LYS A 183 -32.36 1.66 12.99
C LYS A 183 -31.15 1.05 12.26
N SER A 184 -30.37 0.22 12.94
CA SER A 184 -29.25 -0.52 12.33
C SER A 184 -29.74 -1.42 11.20
N LYS A 185 -30.83 -2.15 11.38
CA LYS A 185 -31.42 -2.99 10.30
C LYS A 185 -31.93 -2.19 9.10
N ALA A 186 -32.50 -1.01 9.32
CA ALA A 186 -32.91 -0.12 8.24
C ALA A 186 -31.70 0.43 7.46
N LEU A 187 -30.63 0.83 8.18
CA LEU A 187 -29.36 1.24 7.58
C LEU A 187 -28.72 0.08 6.81
N HIS A 188 -28.67 -1.13 7.36
CA HIS A 188 -28.15 -2.32 6.69
C HIS A 188 -28.93 -2.64 5.42
N THR A 189 -30.27 -2.50 5.46
CA THR A 189 -31.11 -2.73 4.28
C THR A 189 -30.90 -1.66 3.21
N SER A 190 -30.79 -0.39 3.61
CA SER A 190 -30.51 0.74 2.70
C SER A 190 -29.12 0.60 2.07
N PHE A 191 -28.11 0.32 2.89
CA PHE A 191 -26.73 0.11 2.45
C PHE A 191 -26.68 -1.07 1.49
N LYS A 192 -27.26 -2.22 1.85
CA LYS A 192 -27.37 -3.39 0.98
C LYS A 192 -28.04 -3.07 -0.35
N HIS A 193 -29.10 -2.27 -0.35
CA HIS A 193 -29.80 -1.90 -1.59
C HIS A 193 -28.98 -0.97 -2.48
N GLN A 194 -28.23 -0.03 -1.90
CA GLN A 194 -27.26 0.79 -2.64
C GLN A 194 -26.11 -0.08 -3.17
N PHE A 195 -25.63 -1.01 -2.35
CA PHE A 195 -24.51 -1.89 -2.65
C PHE A 195 -24.82 -2.92 -3.76
N VAL A 196 -26.05 -3.43 -3.83
CA VAL A 196 -26.50 -4.30 -4.96
C VAL A 196 -26.49 -3.55 -6.29
N ARG A 197 -26.57 -2.22 -6.26
CA ARG A 197 -26.53 -1.35 -7.45
C ARG A 197 -25.14 -0.78 -7.70
N PHE A 198 -24.16 -1.16 -6.89
CA PHE A 198 -22.79 -0.69 -7.00
C PHE A 198 -22.18 -1.19 -8.30
N THR A 199 -21.60 -0.27 -9.07
CA THR A 199 -20.98 -0.49 -10.37
C THR A 199 -19.53 -0.04 -10.33
N PRO A 200 -18.70 -0.44 -11.31
CA PRO A 200 -17.32 0.08 -11.41
C PRO A 200 -17.25 1.61 -11.49
N GLY A 201 -18.24 2.27 -12.10
CA GLY A 201 -18.33 3.73 -12.10
C GLY A 201 -18.56 4.34 -10.71
N ASP A 202 -19.10 3.55 -9.76
CA ASP A 202 -19.19 3.95 -8.36
C ASP A 202 -17.85 3.83 -7.63
N CYS A 203 -16.92 2.97 -8.08
CA CYS A 203 -15.53 2.99 -7.61
C CYS A 203 -14.85 4.30 -7.99
N ASP A 204 -15.04 4.78 -9.23
CA ASP A 204 -14.51 6.07 -9.68
C ASP A 204 -15.13 7.24 -8.89
N LEU A 205 -16.41 7.14 -8.53
CA LEU A 205 -17.07 8.11 -7.64
C LEU A 205 -16.50 8.06 -6.23
N LEU A 206 -16.26 6.88 -5.64
CA LEU A 206 -15.60 6.76 -4.34
C LEU A 206 -14.18 7.30 -4.37
N TRP A 207 -13.43 7.02 -5.45
CA TRP A 207 -12.12 7.59 -5.70
C TRP A 207 -12.17 9.12 -5.79
N GLY A 208 -13.16 9.64 -6.51
CA GLY A 208 -13.45 11.06 -6.61
C GLY A 208 -13.81 11.67 -5.26
N MET A 209 -14.58 10.96 -4.43
CA MET A 209 -14.92 11.41 -3.08
C MET A 209 -13.71 11.41 -2.14
N MET A 210 -12.84 10.40 -2.22
CA MET A 210 -11.61 10.38 -1.40
C MET A 210 -10.65 11.50 -1.78
N SER A 211 -10.60 11.85 -3.07
CA SER A 211 -9.68 12.87 -3.62
C SER A 211 -10.27 14.28 -3.64
N PHE A 212 -11.29 14.54 -4.46
CA PHE A 212 -11.84 15.87 -4.72
C PHE A 212 -12.72 16.38 -3.58
N ASP A 213 -13.50 15.51 -2.93
CA ASP A 213 -14.33 15.88 -1.79
C ASP A 213 -13.58 15.77 -0.45
N ASP A 214 -12.29 15.37 -0.51
CA ASP A 214 -11.39 15.23 0.63
C ASP A 214 -12.02 14.30 1.70
N GLY A 215 -12.60 13.20 1.22
CA GLY A 215 -13.19 12.14 2.03
C GLY A 215 -12.13 11.37 2.84
N ALA A 216 -10.86 11.43 2.44
CA ALA A 216 -9.74 10.86 3.21
C ALA A 216 -9.71 11.36 4.66
N ARG A 217 -10.17 12.60 4.92
CA ARG A 217 -10.33 13.20 6.25
C ARG A 217 -11.18 12.36 7.20
N CYS A 218 -12.17 11.65 6.67
CA CYS A 218 -13.15 10.89 7.45
C CYS A 218 -12.60 9.57 7.99
N PHE A 219 -11.48 9.08 7.45
CA PHE A 219 -10.86 7.83 7.88
C PHE A 219 -9.82 8.07 8.97
N SER A 220 -9.60 7.09 9.85
CA SER A 220 -8.50 7.16 10.81
C SER A 220 -7.14 7.01 10.11
N MET A 221 -6.07 7.42 10.79
CA MET A 221 -4.71 7.35 10.24
C MET A 221 -4.30 5.90 9.96
N ASP A 222 -4.53 5.02 10.94
CA ASP A 222 -4.26 3.58 10.83
C ASP A 222 -5.06 2.97 9.68
N THR A 223 -6.30 3.42 9.46
CA THR A 223 -7.13 2.96 8.35
C THR A 223 -6.55 3.35 7.00
N LEU A 224 -6.08 4.60 6.85
CA LEU A 224 -5.47 5.08 5.60
C LEU A 224 -4.17 4.33 5.27
N LEU A 225 -3.32 4.09 6.27
CA LEU A 225 -2.09 3.32 6.10
C LEU A 225 -2.35 1.82 5.83
N ALA A 226 -3.33 1.23 6.53
CA ALA A 226 -3.74 -0.14 6.28
C ALA A 226 -4.30 -0.29 4.87
N LEU A 227 -5.09 0.67 4.40
CA LEU A 227 -5.60 0.67 3.03
C LEU A 227 -4.45 0.67 2.00
N LEU A 228 -3.45 1.55 2.16
CA LEU A 228 -2.27 1.54 1.30
C LEU A 228 -1.51 0.21 1.35
N ALA A 229 -1.31 -0.35 2.53
CA ALA A 229 -0.59 -1.61 2.67
C ALA A 229 -1.34 -2.76 1.97
N GLN A 230 -2.68 -2.79 2.08
CA GLN A 230 -3.52 -3.81 1.46
C GLN A 230 -3.63 -3.67 -0.06
N THR A 231 -3.53 -2.44 -0.60
CA THR A 231 -3.42 -2.23 -2.06
C THR A 231 -2.02 -2.50 -2.60
N GLY A 232 -1.11 -3.09 -1.81
CA GLY A 232 0.26 -3.33 -2.24
C GLY A 232 1.07 -2.06 -2.42
N TRP A 233 0.72 -1.00 -1.67
CA TRP A 233 1.32 0.34 -1.75
C TRP A 233 1.01 1.08 -3.05
N ASP A 234 -0.14 0.86 -3.67
CA ASP A 234 -0.56 1.57 -4.88
C ASP A 234 -0.27 3.09 -4.87
N PHE A 235 0.38 3.59 -5.94
CA PHE A 235 0.84 4.97 -6.00
C PHE A 235 -0.30 5.97 -6.23
N ASP A 236 -1.33 5.56 -6.97
CA ASP A 236 -2.47 6.43 -7.24
C ASP A 236 -3.25 6.66 -5.94
N LEU A 237 -3.42 5.64 -5.10
CA LEU A 237 -4.05 5.78 -3.80
C LEU A 237 -3.20 6.64 -2.87
N PHE A 238 -1.88 6.44 -2.89
CA PHE A 238 -0.95 7.28 -2.14
C PHE A 238 -1.10 8.75 -2.54
N SER A 239 -1.19 9.05 -3.84
CA SER A 239 -1.35 10.40 -4.39
C SER A 239 -2.65 11.08 -3.95
N VAL A 240 -3.67 10.31 -3.56
CA VAL A 240 -4.90 10.84 -2.99
C VAL A 240 -4.75 11.18 -1.51
N ILE A 241 -4.13 10.29 -0.73
CA ILE A 241 -4.21 10.37 0.75
C ILE A 241 -2.98 10.99 1.41
N HIS A 242 -1.86 11.12 0.69
CA HIS A 242 -0.61 11.54 1.32
C HIS A 242 -0.75 12.87 2.05
N TRP A 243 -1.21 13.97 1.41
CA TRP A 243 -1.30 15.28 2.08
C TRP A 243 -2.10 15.27 3.39
N GLU A 244 -3.14 14.44 3.50
CA GLU A 244 -3.90 14.26 4.75
C GLU A 244 -3.07 13.55 5.83
N LEU A 245 -2.30 12.52 5.46
CA LEU A 245 -1.39 11.83 6.38
C LEU A 245 -0.32 12.78 6.98
N LEU A 246 0.25 13.68 6.17
CA LEU A 246 1.20 14.70 6.66
C LEU A 246 0.50 15.78 7.46
N GLY A 247 -0.71 16.18 7.04
CA GLY A 247 -1.54 17.11 7.79
C GLY A 247 -1.77 16.62 9.22
N ARG A 248 -1.92 15.30 9.42
CA ARG A 248 -2.05 14.68 10.75
C ARG A 248 -0.75 14.63 11.52
N LEU A 249 0.37 14.26 10.87
CA LEU A 249 1.69 14.31 11.51
C LEU A 249 1.96 15.70 12.10
N LYS A 250 1.68 16.76 11.34
CA LYS A 250 1.86 18.16 11.77
C LYS A 250 0.96 18.58 12.94
N ARG A 251 -0.10 17.84 13.24
CA ARG A 251 -1.02 18.11 14.35
C ARG A 251 -0.71 17.27 15.60
N GLN A 252 0.15 16.26 15.52
CA GLN A 252 0.52 15.40 16.65
C GLN A 252 1.56 16.04 17.58
N GLU A 253 1.60 15.58 18.83
CA GLU A 253 2.61 15.98 19.82
C GLU A 253 3.98 15.32 19.56
N HIS A 254 5.05 16.03 19.92
CA HIS A 254 6.42 15.79 19.45
C HIS A 254 6.99 14.36 19.59
N ARG A 255 6.56 13.55 20.56
CA ARG A 255 7.19 12.23 20.83
C ARG A 255 6.71 11.10 19.93
N GLU A 256 5.46 11.14 19.48
CA GLU A 256 4.91 10.13 18.55
C GLU A 256 5.25 10.49 17.08
N SER A 257 5.68 11.73 16.86
CA SER A 257 5.98 12.30 15.55
C SER A 257 7.15 11.64 14.83
N GLU A 258 8.25 11.26 15.52
CA GLU A 258 9.45 10.72 14.83
C GLU A 258 9.21 9.32 14.26
N HIS A 259 8.58 8.44 15.05
CA HIS A 259 8.24 7.10 14.57
C HIS A 259 7.24 7.18 13.41
N TYR A 260 6.23 8.04 13.55
CA TYR A 260 5.22 8.20 12.52
C TYR A 260 5.79 8.83 11.23
N GLN A 261 6.69 9.81 11.35
CA GLN A 261 7.45 10.36 10.23
C GLN A 261 8.21 9.27 9.47
N SER A 262 8.89 8.35 10.18
CA SER A 262 9.58 7.21 9.56
C SER A 262 8.63 6.30 8.77
N VAL A 263 7.47 5.97 9.34
CA VAL A 263 6.43 5.18 8.65
C VAL A 263 5.94 5.87 7.38
N LEU A 264 5.72 7.18 7.42
CA LEU A 264 5.29 7.95 6.24
C LEU A 264 6.36 8.05 5.16
N ILE A 265 7.65 8.13 5.54
CA ILE A 265 8.76 8.05 4.60
C ILE A 265 8.76 6.69 3.92
N GLU A 266 8.67 5.61 4.71
CA GLU A 266 8.65 4.25 4.17
C GLU A 266 7.44 4.01 3.23
N ALA A 267 6.26 4.51 3.60
CA ALA A 267 5.07 4.45 2.75
C ALA A 267 5.30 5.14 1.41
N GLY A 268 5.84 6.37 1.42
CA GLY A 268 6.17 7.10 0.19
C GLY A 268 7.19 6.38 -0.69
N VAL A 269 8.21 5.77 -0.10
CA VAL A 269 9.22 4.98 -0.84
C VAL A 269 8.61 3.73 -1.45
N LYS A 270 7.80 2.98 -0.69
CA LYS A 270 7.14 1.77 -1.19
C LYS A 270 6.16 2.11 -2.30
N SER A 271 5.37 3.16 -2.15
CA SER A 271 4.44 3.61 -3.19
C SER A 271 5.15 4.14 -4.42
N TRP A 272 6.29 4.82 -4.28
CA TRP A 272 7.05 5.22 -5.46
C TRP A 272 7.57 4.03 -6.28
N ARG A 273 7.92 2.91 -5.62
CA ARG A 273 8.38 1.70 -6.32
C ARG A 273 7.28 1.01 -7.12
N THR A 274 6.01 1.25 -6.79
CA THR A 274 4.86 0.73 -7.54
C THR A 274 4.35 1.72 -8.58
N PHE A 275 4.95 2.92 -8.69
CA PHE A 275 4.62 3.87 -9.73
C PHE A 275 4.94 3.29 -11.11
N TYR A 276 3.92 3.15 -11.95
CA TYR A 276 4.06 2.63 -13.30
C TYR A 276 4.45 3.73 -14.29
N HIS A 277 5.61 3.56 -14.93
CA HIS A 277 5.96 4.34 -16.10
C HIS A 277 5.35 3.69 -17.34
N MET A 278 4.40 4.36 -18.00
CA MET A 278 3.92 3.93 -19.32
C MET A 278 5.11 3.94 -20.30
N GLU A 279 5.32 2.87 -21.07
CA GLU A 279 6.50 2.63 -21.94
C GLU A 279 6.82 3.77 -22.95
N GLN A 280 5.90 4.72 -23.15
CA GLN A 280 6.05 5.86 -24.07
C GLN A 280 6.34 7.20 -23.39
N GLN A 281 6.38 7.27 -22.05
CA GLN A 281 6.63 8.51 -21.31
C GLN A 281 8.12 8.63 -20.97
N SER A 282 8.74 9.74 -21.38
CA SER A 282 10.08 10.08 -20.91
C SER A 282 10.07 10.35 -19.40
N GLU A 283 11.18 10.08 -18.70
CA GLU A 283 11.29 10.34 -17.25
C GLU A 283 11.04 11.81 -16.87
N THR A 284 11.19 12.71 -17.84
CA THR A 284 10.98 14.16 -17.74
C THR A 284 9.67 14.65 -18.38
N ASP A 285 8.77 13.73 -18.77
CA ASP A 285 7.45 14.10 -19.29
C ASP A 285 6.67 14.96 -18.27
N VAL A 286 5.76 15.81 -18.76
CA VAL A 286 5.04 16.81 -17.97
C VAL A 286 4.32 16.17 -16.77
N ILE A 287 3.69 15.01 -16.96
CA ILE A 287 2.95 14.31 -15.91
C ILE A 287 3.91 13.75 -14.86
N THR A 288 4.88 12.95 -15.29
CA THR A 288 5.92 12.36 -14.43
C THR A 288 6.67 13.42 -13.62
N ARG A 289 7.00 14.55 -14.26
CA ARG A 289 7.64 15.70 -13.64
C ARG A 289 6.81 16.26 -12.47
N VAL A 290 5.52 16.46 -12.68
CA VAL A 290 4.62 16.98 -11.64
C VAL A 290 4.53 15.99 -10.48
N LEU A 291 4.39 14.68 -10.76
CA LEU A 291 4.31 13.64 -9.75
C LEU A 291 5.59 13.56 -8.90
N ARG A 292 6.77 13.51 -9.54
CA ARG A 292 8.07 13.53 -8.85
C ARG A 292 8.24 14.78 -7.99
N LEU A 293 7.82 15.95 -8.50
CA LEU A 293 7.89 17.19 -7.72
C LEU A 293 6.98 17.16 -6.48
N GLN A 294 5.76 16.61 -6.58
CA GLN A 294 4.87 16.49 -5.42
C GLN A 294 5.40 15.50 -4.39
N LEU A 295 5.91 14.34 -4.84
CA LEU A 295 6.53 13.35 -3.96
C LEU A 295 7.82 13.90 -3.31
N ALA A 296 8.62 14.67 -4.05
CA ALA A 296 9.79 15.33 -3.48
C ALA A 296 9.40 16.39 -2.43
N ARG A 297 8.32 17.15 -2.65
CA ARG A 297 7.81 18.10 -1.63
C ARG A 297 7.35 17.36 -0.38
N TRP A 298 6.68 16.22 -0.57
CA TRP A 298 6.28 15.34 0.52
C TRP A 298 7.48 14.90 1.37
N PHE A 299 8.51 14.33 0.75
CA PHE A 299 9.74 13.92 1.45
C PHE A 299 10.44 15.10 2.13
N TYR A 300 10.46 16.27 1.49
CA TYR A 300 11.04 17.48 2.09
C TYR A 300 10.34 17.89 3.38
N GLU A 301 9.00 17.84 3.41
CA GLU A 301 8.20 18.15 4.61
C GLU A 301 8.36 17.09 5.71
N LEU A 302 8.73 15.86 5.35
CA LEU A 302 9.12 14.80 6.26
C LEU A 302 10.63 14.81 6.58
N GLU A 303 11.36 15.87 6.23
CA GLU A 303 12.80 16.01 6.46
C GLU A 303 13.66 14.87 5.87
N ALA A 304 13.11 14.11 4.92
CA ALA A 304 13.77 13.00 4.23
C ALA A 304 14.56 13.52 3.02
N TYR A 305 15.55 14.36 3.27
CA TYR A 305 16.27 15.10 2.21
C TYR A 305 17.01 14.19 1.22
N GLU A 306 17.49 13.02 1.66
CA GLU A 306 18.11 12.04 0.77
C GLU A 306 17.12 11.51 -0.28
N ASN A 307 15.89 11.18 0.13
CA ASN A 307 14.85 10.75 -0.79
C ASN A 307 14.42 11.88 -1.75
N VAL A 308 14.46 13.14 -1.34
CA VAL A 308 14.24 14.28 -2.24
C VAL A 308 15.27 14.28 -3.38
N LEU A 309 16.55 14.07 -3.04
CA LEU A 309 17.64 14.04 -4.02
C LEU A 309 17.54 12.82 -4.95
N GLU A 310 17.13 11.66 -4.43
CA GLU A 310 16.91 10.43 -5.19
C GLU A 310 15.76 10.58 -6.19
N ILE A 311 14.60 11.07 -5.76
CA ILE A 311 13.41 11.24 -6.63
C ILE A 311 13.67 12.26 -7.74
N LEU A 312 14.48 13.29 -7.48
CA LEU A 312 14.80 14.36 -8.42
C LEU A 312 16.13 14.14 -9.16
N MET A 313 16.71 12.93 -9.08
CA MET A 313 17.98 12.57 -9.70
C MET A 313 18.09 12.93 -11.20
N PRO A 314 17.05 12.74 -12.05
CA PRO A 314 17.15 13.09 -13.48
C PRO A 314 17.55 14.57 -13.72
N TRP A 315 17.00 15.50 -12.93
CA TRP A 315 17.35 16.93 -13.04
C TRP A 315 18.68 17.27 -12.37
N ARG A 316 19.13 16.45 -11.41
CA ARG A 316 20.45 16.61 -10.79
C ARG A 316 21.55 16.32 -11.81
N ASP A 317 21.41 15.24 -12.58
CA ASP A 317 22.41 14.80 -13.54
C ASP A 317 22.45 15.72 -14.78
N GLU A 318 21.30 16.26 -15.18
CA GLU A 318 21.17 17.15 -16.34
C GLU A 318 21.21 18.65 -16.00
N ALA A 319 21.51 19.02 -14.75
CA ALA A 319 21.43 20.40 -14.26
C ALA A 319 22.23 21.43 -15.09
N TYR A 320 23.31 20.99 -15.75
CA TYR A 320 24.14 21.84 -16.60
C TYR A 320 23.45 22.21 -17.93
N GLN A 321 22.47 21.43 -18.38
CA GLN A 321 21.66 21.67 -19.58
C GLN A 321 20.34 22.40 -19.29
N ALA A 322 20.10 22.79 -18.03
CA ALA A 322 18.86 23.41 -17.59
C ALA A 322 18.52 24.66 -18.42
N SER A 323 17.50 24.51 -19.27
CA SER A 323 16.99 25.56 -20.17
C SER A 323 15.47 25.72 -20.08
N ASN A 324 14.78 24.75 -19.48
CA ASN A 324 13.33 24.77 -19.33
C ASN A 324 12.92 25.57 -18.08
N ALA A 325 12.13 26.63 -18.28
CA ALA A 325 11.64 27.48 -17.18
C ALA A 325 10.68 26.74 -16.23
N ASP A 326 10.02 25.69 -16.70
CA ASP A 326 9.09 24.89 -15.91
C ASP A 326 9.78 24.10 -14.79
N ASP A 327 11.08 23.79 -14.92
CA ASP A 327 11.83 22.99 -13.96
C ASP A 327 12.36 23.85 -12.79
N VAL A 328 12.05 25.15 -12.77
CA VAL A 328 12.47 26.09 -11.73
C VAL A 328 12.13 25.60 -10.32
N ASP A 329 10.93 25.04 -10.12
CA ASP A 329 10.52 24.60 -8.79
C ASP A 329 11.24 23.31 -8.36
N ILE A 330 11.69 22.48 -9.32
CA ILE A 330 12.52 21.30 -9.06
C ILE A 330 13.90 21.73 -8.61
N PHE A 331 14.57 22.62 -9.36
CA PHE A 331 15.89 23.13 -8.97
C PHE A 331 15.82 23.90 -7.66
N TYR A 332 14.71 24.59 -7.38
CA TYR A 332 14.53 25.26 -6.10
C TYR A 332 14.50 24.25 -4.94
N LEU A 333 13.77 23.14 -5.10
CA LEU A 333 13.67 22.11 -4.08
C LEU A 333 14.98 21.33 -3.90
N LEU A 334 15.68 21.00 -4.99
CA LEU A 334 17.04 20.45 -4.96
C LEU A 334 17.99 21.37 -4.18
N GLY A 335 17.94 22.68 -4.44
CA GLY A 335 18.74 23.67 -3.70
C GLY A 335 18.41 23.71 -2.21
N LEU A 336 17.13 23.59 -1.83
CA LEU A 336 16.70 23.54 -0.44
C LEU A 336 17.15 22.26 0.26
N ALA A 337 17.03 21.10 -0.39
CA ALA A 337 17.46 19.82 0.15
C ALA A 337 18.98 19.79 0.34
N SER A 338 19.76 20.17 -0.68
CA SER A 338 21.22 20.29 -0.56
C SER A 338 21.66 21.26 0.54
N LEU A 339 20.92 22.36 0.77
CA LEU A 339 21.22 23.29 1.85
C LEU A 339 21.01 22.65 3.24
N ARG A 340 19.99 21.78 3.38
CA ARG A 340 19.71 21.05 4.61
C ARG A 340 20.70 19.91 4.86
N SER A 341 21.30 19.37 3.80
CA SER A 341 22.38 18.38 3.86
C SER A 341 23.78 19.01 3.94
N ASP A 342 23.90 20.30 4.29
CA ASP A 342 25.17 21.06 4.36
C ASP A 342 26.00 21.08 3.05
N GLU A 343 25.40 20.76 1.91
CA GLU A 343 26.01 20.85 0.58
C GLU A 343 25.89 22.26 -0.01
N TYR A 344 26.46 23.25 0.68
CA TYR A 344 26.27 24.67 0.34
C TYR A 344 26.67 25.05 -1.09
N TRP A 345 27.72 24.44 -1.65
CA TRP A 345 28.14 24.69 -3.03
C TRP A 345 27.16 24.14 -4.06
N THR A 346 26.63 22.93 -3.80
CA THR A 346 25.58 22.30 -4.60
C THR A 346 24.29 23.12 -4.53
N ALA A 347 23.88 23.52 -3.33
CA ALA A 347 22.70 24.36 -3.12
C ALA A 347 22.81 25.69 -3.89
N LEU A 348 23.98 26.34 -3.84
CA LEU A 348 24.24 27.59 -4.55
C LEU A 348 24.14 27.42 -6.08
N SER A 349 24.61 26.30 -6.64
CA SER A 349 24.55 26.06 -8.08
C SER A 349 23.09 25.96 -8.55
N TYR A 350 22.23 25.25 -7.81
CA TYR A 350 20.80 25.16 -8.11
C TYR A 350 20.05 26.47 -7.95
N PHE A 351 20.30 27.25 -6.89
CA PHE A 351 19.66 28.56 -6.74
C PHE A 351 20.09 29.55 -7.82
N ARG A 352 21.32 29.45 -8.33
CA ARG A 352 21.77 30.21 -9.51
C ARG A 352 21.04 29.78 -10.78
N ILE A 353 20.81 28.48 -10.99
CA ILE A 353 19.97 27.98 -12.08
C ILE A 353 18.56 28.60 -11.99
N CYS A 354 17.93 28.57 -10.81
CA CYS A 354 16.63 29.20 -10.59
C CYS A 354 16.63 30.70 -10.93
N GLY A 355 17.67 31.42 -10.52
CA GLY A 355 17.83 32.85 -10.82
C GLY A 355 18.03 33.14 -12.31
N ARG A 356 18.66 32.23 -13.06
CA ARG A 356 18.79 32.34 -14.53
C ARG A 356 17.46 32.07 -15.23
N LEU A 357 16.75 31.03 -14.82
CA LEU A 357 15.48 30.62 -15.45
C LEU A 357 14.32 31.56 -15.10
N ALA A 358 14.36 32.22 -13.94
CA ALA A 358 13.31 33.13 -13.48
C ALA A 358 13.91 34.38 -12.78
N PRO A 359 14.55 35.29 -13.53
CA PRO A 359 15.34 36.40 -12.99
C PRO A 359 14.51 37.44 -12.22
N THR A 360 13.21 37.54 -12.48
CA THR A 360 12.29 38.47 -11.81
C THR A 360 11.87 37.97 -10.42
N LYS A 361 12.05 36.69 -10.09
CA LYS A 361 11.64 36.12 -8.80
C LYS A 361 12.70 36.39 -7.72
N THR A 362 12.47 37.43 -6.92
CA THR A 362 13.38 37.87 -5.83
C THR A 362 13.63 36.80 -4.76
N LYS A 363 12.77 35.79 -4.62
CA LYS A 363 12.99 34.67 -3.68
C LYS A 363 14.27 33.89 -3.99
N PHE A 364 14.64 33.74 -5.26
CA PHE A 364 15.85 33.00 -5.66
C PHE A 364 17.11 33.80 -5.38
N GLN A 365 17.09 35.10 -5.69
CA GLN A 365 18.20 36.02 -5.37
C GLN A 365 18.47 36.05 -3.85
N ARG A 366 17.41 36.04 -3.03
CA ARG A 366 17.53 35.95 -1.57
C ARG A 366 18.20 34.65 -1.12
N GLN A 367 17.86 33.50 -1.72
CA GLN A 367 18.52 32.24 -1.36
C GLN A 367 19.98 32.21 -1.81
N VAL A 368 20.31 32.69 -3.01
CA VAL A 368 21.70 32.85 -3.46
C VAL A 368 22.52 33.68 -2.47
N ALA A 369 22.00 34.83 -2.04
CA ALA A 369 22.68 35.70 -1.07
C ALA A 369 22.87 35.01 0.29
N ARG A 370 21.84 34.32 0.81
CA ARG A 370 21.91 33.58 2.07
C ARG A 370 22.95 32.46 2.03
N THR A 371 22.96 31.66 0.96
CA THR A 371 23.93 30.57 0.81
C THR A 371 25.36 31.10 0.67
N LEU A 372 25.57 32.21 -0.04
CA LEU A 372 26.89 32.86 -0.12
C LEU A 372 27.37 33.36 1.25
N LEU A 373 26.48 33.93 2.06
CA LEU A 373 26.82 34.37 3.42
C LEU A 373 27.21 33.19 4.32
N ALA A 374 26.48 32.08 4.23
CA ALA A 374 26.81 30.85 4.96
C ALA A 374 28.19 30.31 4.57
N LEU A 375 28.49 30.25 3.27
CA LEU A 375 29.81 29.85 2.76
C LEU A 375 30.95 30.76 3.24
N GLN A 376 30.72 32.07 3.29
CA GLN A 376 31.71 33.03 3.82
C GLN A 376 31.96 32.82 5.31
N THR A 377 30.88 32.58 6.07
CA THR A 377 30.95 32.32 7.52
C THR A 377 31.74 31.04 7.79
N LEU A 378 31.45 29.96 7.06
CA LEU A 378 32.21 28.71 7.13
C LEU A 378 33.69 28.93 6.85
N LYS A 379 34.04 29.63 5.75
CA LYS A 379 35.43 29.91 5.40
C LYS A 379 36.16 30.72 6.47
N SER A 380 35.49 31.71 7.08
CA SER A 380 36.07 32.49 8.17
C SER A 380 36.29 31.66 9.45
N SER A 381 35.36 30.76 9.77
CA SER A 381 35.48 29.86 10.91
C SER A 381 36.62 28.86 10.75
N SER A 382 36.79 28.27 9.55
CA SER A 382 37.90 27.35 9.22
C SER A 382 39.27 28.04 9.26
N ASN A 383 39.33 29.33 8.90
CA ASN A 383 40.57 30.10 9.01
C ASN A 383 40.91 30.43 10.47
N SER A 384 39.91 30.73 11.30
CA SER A 384 40.13 31.02 12.73
C SER A 384 40.59 29.80 13.53
N SER A 385 40.12 28.58 13.20
CA SER A 385 40.57 27.35 13.86
C SER A 385 41.98 26.92 13.45
N ASN A 386 42.41 27.26 12.22
CA ASN A 386 43.81 27.08 11.79
C ASN A 386 44.77 28.07 12.46
N GLU A 387 44.32 29.29 12.80
CA GLU A 387 45.15 30.27 13.54
C GLU A 387 45.27 29.94 15.03
N SER A 388 44.28 29.26 15.64
CA SER A 388 44.37 28.79 17.02
C SER A 388 45.26 27.54 17.21
N GLY A 389 45.68 26.87 16.13
CA GLY A 389 46.59 25.72 16.17
C GLY A 389 48.07 26.09 16.14
N ILE A 390 48.41 27.38 16.00
CA ILE A 390 49.79 27.87 15.98
C ILE A 390 50.05 28.65 17.28
N SER A 391 49.97 27.97 18.41
CA SER A 391 50.59 28.44 19.64
C SER A 391 50.93 27.26 20.55
N LEU A 392 52.21 27.20 20.93
CA LEU A 392 52.87 26.25 21.85
C LEU A 392 53.24 24.89 21.24
N THR A 393 54.41 24.80 20.59
CA THR A 393 55.73 24.62 21.24
C THR A 393 56.86 24.92 20.28
#